data_AF-A0A8J8DJX7-F1
#
_entry.id   AF-A0A8J8DJX7-F1
#
_cell.length_a   1.000
_cell.length_b   1.000
_cell.length_c   1.000
_cell.angle_alpha   90.00
_cell.angle_beta   90.00
_cell.angle_gamma   90.00
#
_symmetry.space_group_name_H-M   'P 1'
#
loop_
_entity.id
_entity.type
_entity.pdbx_description
1 polymer ?
#
loop_
_entity_poly.entity_id
_entity_poly.type
_entity_poly.pdbx_seq_one_letter_code
_entity_poly.pdbx_strand_id
1 'polypeptide(L)'
;MRWLGMYKAGFEDLWNALKRGETVLIEHPSDSMSCKGLYSLVQWARSKDYPVVIDDILDTLYIYKVNIELADLDSSSLNEALVIKEGGRLEVGNVVGHITLKESAIQWMEYERVARPIFENSEKLIINVVLGIEKLFMLADSKRELITNINNLLSWIGNKKRIAFYFVNLSLINAIEFGVLPLLEELASTIIKIEKIGNEIRAIITKSANDELNNLEIRL
;
A
#
# COMPACT_ATOMS: atom_id res chain seq x y z
N MET A 1 -31.72 6.33 24.99
CA MET A 1 -31.22 4.96 25.22
C MET A 1 -31.13 4.24 23.89
N ARG A 2 -29.93 4.22 23.28
CA ARG A 2 -29.53 3.25 22.26
C ARG A 2 -28.02 3.35 22.12
N TRP A 3 -27.33 2.79 23.11
CA TRP A 3 -25.94 2.37 22.94
C TRP A 3 -26.01 1.13 22.04
N LEU A 4 -25.89 1.35 20.73
CA LEU A 4 -25.62 0.27 19.79
C LEU A 4 -24.19 -0.17 20.06
N GLY A 5 -24.04 -1.45 20.43
CA GLY A 5 -22.74 -2.03 20.71
C GLY A 5 -21.81 -1.83 19.52
N MET A 6 -20.68 -1.16 19.77
CA MET A 6 -19.55 -1.17 18.87
C MET A 6 -19.11 -2.63 18.73
N TYR A 7 -19.45 -3.27 17.61
CA TYR A 7 -18.64 -4.37 17.13
C TYR A 7 -17.20 -3.85 17.05
N LYS A 8 -16.27 -4.42 17.81
CA LYS A 8 -14.84 -4.20 17.61
C LYS A 8 -14.48 -4.93 16.32
N ALA A 9 -14.73 -4.30 15.17
CA ALA A 9 -14.22 -4.78 13.90
C ALA A 9 -12.68 -4.75 13.97
N GLY A 10 -12.05 -5.89 13.71
CA GLY A 10 -10.61 -6.00 13.62
C GLY A 10 -10.11 -5.67 12.21
N PHE A 11 -8.79 -5.59 12.05
CA PHE A 11 -8.19 -5.50 10.72
C PHE A 11 -8.60 -6.64 9.79
N GLU A 12 -8.76 -7.85 10.34
CA GLU A 12 -9.18 -9.00 9.54
C GLU A 12 -10.58 -8.81 8.92
N ASP A 13 -11.53 -8.21 9.66
CA ASP A 13 -12.87 -7.93 9.14
C ASP A 13 -12.80 -6.92 7.98
N LEU A 14 -11.96 -5.90 8.13
CA LEU A 14 -11.70 -4.91 7.07
C LEU A 14 -11.13 -5.58 5.82
N TRP A 15 -10.07 -6.39 5.98
CA TRP A 15 -9.41 -7.04 4.84
C TRP A 15 -10.33 -8.03 4.13
N ASN A 16 -11.17 -8.76 4.88
CA ASN A 16 -12.13 -9.71 4.32
C ASN A 16 -13.26 -9.01 3.53
N ALA A 17 -13.56 -7.75 3.82
CA ALA A 17 -14.63 -7.01 3.17
C ALA A 17 -14.23 -6.35 1.84
N LEU A 18 -12.93 -6.35 1.51
CA LEU A 18 -12.38 -5.82 0.26
C LEU A 18 -12.63 -6.76 -0.93
N LYS A 19 -12.81 -6.18 -2.12
CA LYS A 19 -13.11 -6.90 -3.36
C LYS A 19 -11.88 -7.01 -4.26
N ARG A 20 -11.83 -8.08 -5.06
CA ARG A 20 -10.78 -8.25 -6.08
C ARG A 20 -10.78 -7.08 -7.06
N GLY A 21 -9.60 -6.56 -7.39
CA GLY A 21 -9.43 -5.43 -8.30
C GLY A 21 -9.42 -4.06 -7.62
N GLU A 22 -9.69 -4.00 -6.32
CA GLU A 22 -9.61 -2.76 -5.57
C GLU A 22 -8.19 -2.18 -5.49
N THR A 23 -8.14 -0.86 -5.44
CA THR A 23 -6.97 -0.05 -5.12
C THR A 23 -7.28 0.66 -3.82
N VAL A 24 -6.63 0.21 -2.75
CA VAL A 24 -6.79 0.72 -1.39
C VAL A 24 -5.66 1.71 -1.11
N LEU A 25 -6.02 2.94 -0.76
CA LEU A 25 -5.08 3.97 -0.33
C LEU A 25 -5.05 4.00 1.20
N ILE A 26 -3.89 3.71 1.79
CA ILE A 26 -3.65 3.79 3.22
C ILE A 26 -2.87 5.07 3.49
N GLU A 27 -3.59 6.12 3.86
CA GLU A 27 -3.04 7.43 4.17
C GLU A 27 -2.56 7.47 5.61
N HIS A 28 -1.31 7.85 5.84
CA HIS A 28 -0.77 7.88 7.19
C HIS A 28 0.18 9.06 7.41
N PRO A 29 0.26 9.63 8.62
CA PRO A 29 1.27 10.64 8.93
C PRO A 29 2.63 9.98 9.15
N SER A 30 3.70 10.78 9.05
CA SER A 30 5.08 10.31 9.25
C SER A 30 5.35 9.72 10.65
N ASP A 31 4.61 10.16 11.65
CA ASP A 31 4.77 9.75 13.06
C ASP A 31 3.79 8.63 13.47
N SER A 32 3.09 8.04 12.50
CA SER A 32 2.27 6.85 12.74
C SER A 32 3.08 5.56 12.65
N MET A 33 2.67 4.54 13.40
CA MET A 33 3.21 3.19 13.29
C MET A 33 2.53 2.42 12.13
N SER A 34 2.54 2.99 10.93
CA SER A 34 1.88 2.41 9.74
C SER A 34 2.40 1.01 9.39
N CYS A 35 3.61 0.66 9.83
CA CYS A 35 4.17 -0.69 9.70
C CYS A 35 3.35 -1.77 10.42
N LYS A 36 2.57 -1.43 11.46
CA LYS A 36 1.60 -2.36 12.07
C LYS A 36 0.46 -2.71 11.10
N GLY A 37 0.05 -1.76 10.27
CA GLY A 37 -0.91 -1.99 9.19
C GLY A 37 -0.36 -2.96 8.15
N LEU A 38 0.90 -2.77 7.73
CA LEU A 38 1.59 -3.72 6.84
C LEU A 38 1.68 -5.11 7.46
N TYR A 39 2.14 -5.20 8.70
CA TYR A 39 2.26 -6.47 9.43
C TYR A 39 0.91 -7.21 9.46
N SER A 40 -0.15 -6.53 9.89
CA SER A 40 -1.51 -7.08 9.92
C SER A 40 -1.98 -7.58 8.56
N LEU A 41 -1.75 -6.80 7.50
CA LEU A 41 -2.11 -7.17 6.13
C LEU A 41 -1.36 -8.42 5.65
N VAL A 42 -0.06 -8.51 5.91
CA VAL A 42 0.77 -9.67 5.52
C VAL A 42 0.36 -10.92 6.29
N GLN A 43 0.07 -10.82 7.59
CA GLN A 43 -0.43 -11.94 8.38
C GLN A 43 -1.79 -12.43 7.88
N TRP A 44 -2.70 -11.51 7.53
CA TRP A 44 -3.99 -11.86 6.94
C TRP A 44 -3.83 -12.52 5.57
N ALA A 45 -2.99 -11.98 4.69
CA ALA A 45 -2.74 -12.58 3.38
C ALA A 45 -2.23 -14.02 3.53
N ARG A 46 -1.30 -14.24 4.47
CA ARG A 46 -0.76 -15.56 4.79
C ARG A 46 -1.83 -16.52 5.33
N SER A 47 -2.72 -16.05 6.21
CA SER A 47 -3.80 -16.90 6.75
C SER A 47 -4.81 -17.34 5.68
N LYS A 48 -4.92 -16.56 4.59
CA LYS A 48 -5.73 -16.89 3.40
C LYS A 48 -4.95 -17.62 2.31
N ASP A 49 -3.67 -17.92 2.53
CA ASP A 49 -2.78 -18.52 1.52
C ASP A 49 -2.73 -17.69 0.22
N TYR A 50 -2.81 -16.36 0.36
CA TYR A 50 -2.66 -15.40 -0.73
C TYR A 50 -1.20 -14.99 -0.87
N PRO A 51 -0.61 -15.07 -2.08
CA PRO A 51 0.73 -14.55 -2.32
C PRO A 51 0.78 -13.05 -2.06
N VAL A 52 1.89 -12.59 -1.48
CA VAL A 52 2.18 -11.17 -1.25
C VAL A 52 3.25 -10.72 -2.25
N VAL A 53 2.97 -9.63 -2.96
CA VAL A 53 3.93 -8.95 -3.84
C VAL A 53 4.11 -7.53 -3.32
N ILE A 54 5.32 -7.16 -2.96
CA ILE A 54 5.65 -5.83 -2.44
C ILE A 54 6.44 -5.05 -3.50
N ASP A 55 5.91 -3.91 -3.90
CA ASP A 55 6.63 -2.90 -4.65
C ASP A 55 7.38 -2.01 -3.64
N ASP A 56 8.69 -2.25 -3.49
CA ASP A 56 9.56 -1.57 -2.52
C ASP A 56 10.32 -0.42 -3.19
N ILE A 57 9.81 0.79 -3.03
CA ILE A 57 10.40 2.00 -3.59
C ILE A 57 11.37 2.60 -2.57
N LEU A 58 12.64 2.73 -2.95
CA LEU A 58 13.68 3.39 -2.15
C LEU A 58 13.78 2.89 -0.70
N ASP A 59 13.93 1.58 -0.55
CA ASP A 59 14.17 0.88 0.72
C ASP A 59 13.09 1.12 1.80
N THR A 60 11.85 1.42 1.38
CA THR A 60 10.75 1.69 2.33
C THR A 60 10.37 0.42 3.10
N LEU A 61 10.39 -0.74 2.45
CA LEU A 61 10.14 -2.03 3.10
C LEU A 61 11.15 -2.31 4.22
N TYR A 62 12.43 -1.96 4.02
CA TYR A 62 13.46 -2.12 5.06
C TYR A 62 13.14 -1.30 6.31
N ILE A 63 12.73 -0.04 6.15
CA ILE A 63 12.31 0.82 7.27
C ILE A 63 11.16 0.18 8.04
N TYR A 64 10.16 -0.34 7.31
CA TYR A 64 9.00 -0.99 7.91
C TYR A 64 9.40 -2.26 8.66
N LYS A 65 10.25 -3.10 8.08
CA LYS A 65 10.78 -4.32 8.72
C LYS A 65 11.48 -3.99 10.04
N VAL A 66 12.39 -3.02 10.04
CA VAL A 66 13.12 -2.60 11.26
C VAL A 66 12.14 -2.13 12.34
N ASN A 67 11.14 -1.33 11.98
CA ASN A 67 10.15 -0.85 12.95
C ASN A 67 9.25 -1.97 13.49
N ILE A 68 8.92 -2.99 12.68
CA ILE A 68 8.19 -4.18 13.12
C ILE A 68 9.02 -4.96 14.15
N GLU A 69 10.32 -5.15 13.89
CA GLU A 69 11.22 -5.86 14.80
C GLU A 69 11.43 -5.10 16.12
N LEU A 70 11.58 -3.77 16.05
CA LEU A 70 11.65 -2.91 17.24
C LEU A 70 10.35 -2.86 18.04
N ALA A 71 9.23 -3.26 17.45
CA ALA A 71 7.95 -3.43 18.14
C ALA A 71 7.75 -4.85 18.69
N ASP A 72 8.81 -5.67 18.73
CA ASP A 72 8.81 -7.07 19.18
C ASP A 72 7.85 -7.97 18.39
N LEU A 73 7.59 -7.64 17.12
CA LEU A 73 6.76 -8.43 16.20
C LEU A 73 7.64 -9.27 15.26
N ASP A 74 7.16 -10.47 14.93
CA ASP A 74 7.87 -11.38 14.03
C ASP A 74 7.83 -10.91 12.57
N SER A 75 8.96 -10.42 12.06
CA SER A 75 9.08 -9.94 10.68
C SER A 75 9.29 -11.06 9.64
N SER A 76 9.37 -12.33 10.06
CA SER A 76 9.75 -13.46 9.20
C SER A 76 8.91 -13.59 7.93
N SER A 77 7.61 -13.30 8.01
CA SER A 77 6.69 -13.36 6.88
C SER A 77 7.01 -12.35 5.77
N LEU A 78 7.72 -11.25 6.09
CA LEU A 78 8.18 -10.31 5.06
C LEU A 78 9.30 -10.90 4.20
N ASN A 79 10.07 -11.85 4.74
CA ASN A 79 11.13 -12.54 3.99
C ASN A 79 10.56 -13.53 2.96
N GLU A 80 9.31 -13.97 3.14
CA GLU A 80 8.61 -14.89 2.23
C GLU A 80 7.93 -14.16 1.05
N ALA A 81 7.71 -12.84 1.16
CA ALA A 81 7.04 -12.05 0.13
C ALA A 81 7.91 -11.90 -1.13
N LEU A 82 7.28 -11.89 -2.30
CA LEU A 82 7.95 -11.50 -3.54
C LEU A 82 8.11 -9.98 -3.55
N VAL A 83 9.29 -9.48 -3.92
CA VAL A 83 9.58 -8.04 -3.88
C VAL A 83 10.06 -7.55 -5.25
N ILE A 84 9.36 -6.57 -5.79
CA ILE A 84 9.81 -5.78 -6.93
C ILE A 84 10.44 -4.53 -6.34
N LYS A 85 11.76 -4.41 -6.49
CA LYS A 85 12.51 -3.32 -5.88
C LYS A 85 12.70 -2.19 -6.89
N GLU A 86 12.34 -0.97 -6.50
CA GLU A 86 12.53 0.22 -7.34
C GLU A 86 13.55 1.17 -6.68
N GLY A 87 14.77 1.16 -7.23
CA GLY A 87 15.92 1.81 -6.62
C GLY A 87 16.36 1.14 -5.31
N GLY A 88 16.90 1.92 -4.39
CA GLY A 88 17.34 1.42 -3.08
C GLY A 88 18.48 0.40 -3.14
N ARG A 89 18.96 -0.03 -1.97
CA ARG A 89 20.08 -0.97 -1.83
C ARG A 89 19.89 -2.03 -0.74
N LEU A 90 18.85 -1.91 0.08
CA LEU A 90 18.63 -2.78 1.23
C LEU A 90 17.60 -3.85 0.86
N GLU A 91 18.02 -5.10 0.87
CA GLU A 91 17.18 -6.22 0.46
C GLU A 91 16.36 -6.77 1.63
N VAL A 92 15.05 -6.92 1.40
CA VAL A 92 14.09 -7.59 2.27
C VAL A 92 13.16 -8.39 1.37
N GLY A 93 12.76 -9.59 1.79
CA GLY A 93 11.93 -10.47 0.97
C GLY A 93 12.70 -11.17 -0.14
N ASN A 94 11.96 -11.89 -0.98
CA ASN A 94 12.49 -12.53 -2.17
C ASN A 94 12.45 -11.52 -3.34
N VAL A 95 13.56 -10.83 -3.58
CA VAL A 95 13.66 -9.82 -4.65
C VAL A 95 13.61 -10.52 -6.02
N VAL A 96 12.50 -10.34 -6.74
CA VAL A 96 12.24 -10.95 -8.05
C VAL A 96 12.55 -10.02 -9.23
N GLY A 97 12.80 -8.74 -8.94
CA GLY A 97 13.27 -7.78 -9.93
C GLY A 97 13.81 -6.53 -9.26
N HIS A 98 14.82 -5.92 -9.90
CA HIS A 98 15.39 -4.65 -9.51
C HIS A 98 15.22 -3.67 -10.67
N ILE A 99 14.48 -2.60 -10.42
CA ILE A 99 14.18 -1.53 -11.37
C ILE A 99 15.05 -0.34 -11.00
N THR A 100 15.83 0.14 -11.96
CA THR A 100 16.67 1.32 -11.74
C THR A 100 15.82 2.58 -11.87
N LEU A 101 16.03 3.55 -10.97
CA LEU A 101 15.38 4.85 -11.10
C LEU A 101 15.88 5.57 -12.34
N LYS A 102 14.94 5.92 -13.22
CA LYS A 102 15.16 6.57 -14.52
C LYS A 102 13.97 7.48 -14.81
N GLU A 103 13.94 8.09 -15.98
CA GLU A 103 12.75 8.79 -16.46
C GLU A 103 11.53 7.87 -16.40
N SER A 104 10.41 8.42 -15.93
CA SER A 104 9.22 7.65 -15.53
C SER A 104 8.70 6.68 -16.59
N ALA A 105 8.77 7.04 -17.87
CA ALA A 105 8.34 6.15 -18.95
C ALA A 105 9.23 4.90 -19.10
N ILE A 106 10.55 5.06 -18.92
CA ILE A 106 11.52 3.95 -19.02
C ILE A 106 11.40 3.06 -17.78
N GLN A 107 11.36 3.67 -16.59
CA GLN A 107 11.16 2.95 -15.33
C GLN A 107 9.87 2.13 -15.36
N TRP A 108 8.78 2.70 -15.87
CA TRP A 108 7.51 2.01 -16.01
C TRP A 108 7.56 0.78 -16.91
N MET A 109 8.21 0.89 -18.09
CA MET A 109 8.38 -0.26 -18.97
C MET A 109 9.19 -1.38 -18.31
N GLU A 110 10.24 -1.03 -17.56
CA GLU A 110 11.03 -2.00 -16.81
C GLU A 110 10.20 -2.67 -15.70
N TYR A 111 9.42 -1.88 -14.96
CA TYR A 111 8.49 -2.37 -13.95
C TYR A 111 7.48 -3.34 -14.55
N GLU A 112 6.77 -2.96 -15.61
CA GLU A 112 5.73 -3.81 -16.23
C GLU A 112 6.29 -5.14 -16.73
N ARG A 113 7.52 -5.14 -17.27
CA ARG A 113 8.18 -6.37 -17.74
C ARG A 113 8.39 -7.39 -16.61
N VAL A 114 8.59 -6.93 -15.38
CA VAL A 114 8.72 -7.78 -14.19
C VAL A 114 7.36 -8.09 -13.58
N ALA A 115 6.54 -7.06 -13.38
CA ALA A 115 5.27 -7.13 -12.68
C ALA A 115 4.21 -7.97 -13.42
N ARG A 116 4.02 -7.74 -14.74
CA ARG A 116 2.95 -8.39 -15.51
C ARG A 116 2.97 -9.92 -15.42
N PRO A 117 4.11 -10.60 -15.68
CA PRO A 117 4.16 -12.05 -15.54
C PRO A 117 3.81 -12.56 -14.13
N ILE A 118 4.19 -11.83 -13.08
CA ILE A 118 3.88 -12.22 -11.69
C ILE A 118 2.36 -12.20 -11.46
N PHE A 119 1.71 -11.10 -11.86
CA PHE A 119 0.28 -10.93 -11.63
C PHE A 119 -0.59 -11.78 -12.56
N GLU A 120 -0.23 -11.88 -13.84
CA GLU A 120 -1.04 -12.56 -14.86
C GLU A 120 -0.99 -14.09 -14.71
N ASN A 121 0.18 -14.64 -14.38
CA ASN A 121 0.37 -16.09 -14.23
C ASN A 121 -0.11 -16.64 -12.88
N SER A 122 -0.43 -15.78 -11.91
CA SER A 122 -0.95 -16.24 -10.62
C SER A 122 -2.38 -16.78 -10.76
N GLU A 123 -2.59 -17.99 -10.26
CA GLU A 123 -3.92 -18.59 -10.11
C GLU A 123 -4.65 -18.04 -8.88
N LYS A 124 -3.89 -17.66 -7.84
CA LYS A 124 -4.42 -17.09 -6.59
C LYS A 124 -4.58 -15.58 -6.68
N LEU A 125 -5.46 -15.05 -5.84
CA LEU A 125 -5.53 -13.61 -5.60
C LEU A 125 -4.20 -13.15 -4.97
N ILE A 126 -3.58 -12.12 -5.54
CA ILE A 126 -2.38 -11.51 -4.98
C ILE A 126 -2.74 -10.32 -4.09
N ILE A 127 -2.08 -10.22 -2.95
CA ILE A 127 -2.07 -9.00 -2.14
C ILE A 127 -0.85 -8.20 -2.55
N ASN A 128 -1.09 -7.11 -3.28
CA ASN A 128 -0.04 -6.23 -3.77
C ASN A 128 0.11 -5.04 -2.83
N VAL A 129 1.29 -4.86 -2.26
CA VAL A 129 1.58 -3.76 -1.34
C VAL A 129 2.57 -2.82 -2.03
N VAL A 130 2.24 -1.53 -2.10
CA VAL A 130 3.13 -0.50 -2.64
C VAL A 130 3.59 0.40 -1.52
N LEU A 131 4.91 0.48 -1.31
CA LEU A 131 5.53 1.24 -0.23
C LEU A 131 6.46 2.30 -0.81
N GLY A 132 6.26 3.56 -0.41
CA GLY A 132 7.16 4.67 -0.77
C GLY A 132 6.82 5.37 -2.08
N ILE A 133 5.59 5.21 -2.60
CA ILE A 133 5.15 5.77 -3.88
C ILE A 133 5.29 7.30 -3.94
N GLU A 134 5.09 7.99 -2.81
CA GLU A 134 5.31 9.42 -2.68
C GLU A 134 6.72 9.84 -3.09
N LYS A 135 7.72 8.98 -2.88
CA LYS A 135 9.11 9.27 -3.23
C LYS A 135 9.35 9.26 -4.75
N LEU A 136 8.61 8.45 -5.52
CA LEU A 136 8.67 8.53 -6.99
C LEU A 136 8.10 9.86 -7.47
N PHE A 137 7.01 10.33 -6.88
CA PHE A 137 6.45 11.63 -7.23
C PHE A 137 7.37 12.80 -6.83
N MET A 138 8.08 12.69 -5.70
CA MET A 138 9.09 13.69 -5.31
C MET A 138 10.28 13.77 -6.28
N LEU A 139 10.61 12.68 -6.98
CA LEU A 139 11.70 12.62 -7.95
C LEU A 139 11.30 13.09 -9.35
N ALA A 140 10.01 13.31 -9.62
CA ALA A 140 9.55 13.73 -10.92
C ALA A 140 10.06 15.15 -11.26
N ASP A 141 10.71 15.29 -12.41
CA ASP A 141 11.34 16.55 -12.84
C ASP A 141 10.31 17.56 -13.38
N SER A 142 9.06 17.14 -13.60
CA SER A 142 8.02 18.01 -14.13
C SER A 142 6.59 17.56 -13.79
N LYS A 143 5.65 18.49 -13.90
CA LYS A 143 4.19 18.21 -13.83
C LYS A 143 3.76 17.16 -14.87
N ARG A 144 4.38 17.16 -16.05
CA ARG A 144 4.09 16.17 -17.10
C ARG A 144 4.51 14.77 -16.66
N GLU A 145 5.68 14.66 -16.03
CA GLU A 145 6.18 13.40 -15.51
C GLU A 145 5.33 12.88 -14.34
N LEU A 146 4.92 13.76 -13.42
CA LEU A 146 3.95 13.44 -12.38
C LEU A 146 2.65 12.84 -12.95
N ILE A 147 2.05 13.51 -13.95
CA ILE A 147 0.85 13.01 -14.62
C ILE A 147 1.11 11.69 -15.35
N THR A 148 2.30 11.50 -15.91
CA THR A 148 2.69 10.24 -16.54
C THR A 148 2.71 9.11 -15.51
N ASN A 149 3.28 9.34 -14.32
CA ASN A 149 3.25 8.38 -13.22
C ASN A 149 1.83 8.06 -12.76
N ILE A 150 0.95 9.07 -12.63
CA ILE A 150 -0.47 8.83 -12.33
C ILE A 150 -1.14 7.97 -13.41
N ASN A 151 -0.89 8.27 -14.69
CA ASN A 151 -1.46 7.52 -15.81
C ASN A 151 -0.95 6.08 -15.87
N ASN A 152 0.29 5.83 -15.46
CA ASN A 152 0.84 4.49 -15.36
C ASN A 152 0.05 3.64 -14.35
N LEU A 153 -0.30 4.20 -13.18
CA LEU A 153 -1.11 3.52 -12.16
C LEU A 153 -2.50 3.14 -12.68
N LEU A 154 -3.10 3.93 -13.58
CA LEU A 154 -4.42 3.65 -14.17
C LEU A 154 -4.49 2.28 -14.84
N SER A 155 -3.39 1.84 -15.47
CA SER A 155 -3.35 0.57 -16.21
C SER A 155 -3.60 -0.67 -15.34
N TRP A 156 -3.47 -0.54 -14.02
CA TRP A 156 -3.70 -1.62 -13.07
C TRP A 156 -5.07 -1.56 -12.37
N ILE A 157 -5.76 -0.42 -12.39
CA ILE A 157 -7.04 -0.26 -11.68
C ILE A 157 -8.05 -1.29 -12.15
N GLY A 158 -8.74 -1.95 -11.22
CA GLY A 158 -9.75 -2.96 -11.52
C GLY A 158 -9.19 -4.33 -11.91
N ASN A 159 -7.86 -4.54 -11.92
CA ASN A 159 -7.27 -5.85 -12.20
C ASN A 159 -7.60 -6.84 -11.08
N LYS A 160 -8.55 -7.75 -11.36
CA LYS A 160 -9.07 -8.77 -10.42
C LYS A 160 -8.06 -9.85 -9.99
N LYS A 161 -6.84 -9.85 -10.54
CA LYS A 161 -5.73 -10.70 -10.08
C LYS A 161 -5.13 -10.22 -8.77
N ARG A 162 -5.32 -8.94 -8.39
CA ARG A 162 -4.82 -8.41 -7.12
C ARG A 162 -5.82 -7.52 -6.37
N ILE A 163 -5.55 -7.31 -5.09
CA ILE A 163 -5.96 -6.11 -4.35
C ILE A 163 -4.68 -5.33 -4.08
N ALA A 164 -4.64 -4.07 -4.46
CA ALA A 164 -3.46 -3.22 -4.29
C ALA A 164 -3.62 -2.32 -3.06
N PHE A 165 -2.58 -2.20 -2.25
CA PHE A 165 -2.55 -1.41 -1.02
C PHE A 165 -1.38 -0.42 -1.11
N TYR A 166 -1.69 0.86 -1.30
CA TYR A 166 -0.71 1.93 -1.39
C TYR A 166 -0.58 2.58 -0.03
N PHE A 167 0.56 2.39 0.64
CA PHE A 167 0.87 3.13 1.88
C PHE A 167 1.47 4.47 1.49
N VAL A 168 0.74 5.55 1.79
CA VAL A 168 1.11 6.91 1.41
C VAL A 168 1.32 7.77 2.64
N ASN A 169 2.54 8.29 2.76
CA ASN A 169 2.87 9.24 3.80
C ASN A 169 2.31 10.63 3.45
N LEU A 170 1.30 11.06 4.21
CA LEU A 170 0.62 12.34 4.04
C LEU A 170 1.55 13.54 4.19
N SER A 171 2.57 13.47 5.05
CA SER A 171 3.52 14.58 5.22
C SER A 171 4.40 14.76 3.98
N LEU A 172 4.79 13.66 3.34
CA LEU A 172 5.65 13.69 2.16
C LEU A 172 4.86 14.04 0.90
N ILE A 173 3.71 13.41 0.67
CA ILE A 173 2.92 13.65 -0.54
C ILE A 173 2.36 15.09 -0.59
N ASN A 174 1.99 15.67 0.56
CA ASN A 174 1.50 17.05 0.62
C ASN A 174 2.61 18.10 0.50
N ALA A 175 3.89 17.71 0.64
CA ALA A 175 5.01 18.59 0.35
C ALA A 175 5.22 18.80 -1.17
N ILE A 176 4.54 18.02 -2.01
CA ILE A 176 4.60 18.13 -3.46
C ILE A 176 3.59 19.19 -3.93
N GLU A 177 4.07 20.30 -4.51
CA GLU A 177 3.25 21.48 -4.86
C GLU A 177 2.12 21.22 -5.87
N PHE A 178 2.09 20.06 -6.53
CA PHE A 178 1.18 19.76 -7.64
C PHE A 178 -0.14 19.09 -7.22
N GLY A 179 -0.37 18.83 -5.93
CA GLY A 179 -1.62 18.22 -5.48
C GLY A 179 -1.78 16.77 -5.96
N VAL A 180 -0.75 15.94 -5.74
CA VAL A 180 -0.72 14.53 -6.16
C VAL A 180 -1.72 13.68 -5.36
N LEU A 181 -1.90 13.98 -4.06
CA LEU A 181 -2.78 13.23 -3.19
C LEU A 181 -4.23 13.18 -3.70
N PRO A 182 -4.91 14.30 -4.05
CA PRO A 182 -6.24 14.27 -4.65
C PRO A 182 -6.35 13.37 -5.89
N LEU A 183 -5.32 13.30 -6.72
CA LEU A 183 -5.31 12.40 -7.88
C LEU A 183 -5.29 10.94 -7.44
N LEU A 184 -4.47 10.57 -6.44
CA LEU A 184 -4.45 9.22 -5.89
C LEU A 184 -5.77 8.85 -5.20
N GLU A 185 -6.36 9.77 -4.45
CA GLU A 185 -7.67 9.61 -3.81
C GLU A 185 -8.79 9.38 -4.83
N GLU A 186 -8.73 10.04 -6.00
CA GLU A 186 -9.65 9.83 -7.12
C GLU A 186 -9.54 8.39 -7.65
N LEU A 187 -8.31 7.90 -7.85
CA LEU A 187 -8.03 6.55 -8.35
C LEU A 187 -8.39 5.42 -7.37
N ALA A 188 -8.32 5.70 -6.06
CA ALA A 188 -8.57 4.70 -5.04
C ALA A 188 -10.05 4.29 -4.99
N SER A 189 -10.33 2.98 -4.91
CA SER A 189 -11.69 2.49 -4.65
C SER A 189 -12.04 2.56 -3.16
N THR A 190 -11.03 2.46 -2.30
CA THR A 190 -11.15 2.52 -0.85
C THR A 190 -10.02 3.37 -0.28
N ILE A 191 -10.32 4.25 0.68
CA ILE A 191 -9.36 5.08 1.38
C ILE A 191 -9.48 4.80 2.87
N ILE A 192 -8.34 4.45 3.49
CA ILE A 192 -8.19 4.20 4.91
C ILE A 192 -7.22 5.25 5.45
N LYS A 193 -7.72 6.13 6.30
CA LYS A 193 -6.90 7.16 6.94
C LYS A 193 -6.46 6.73 8.32
N ILE A 194 -5.15 6.74 8.55
CA ILE A 194 -4.56 6.49 9.86
C ILE A 194 -4.44 7.82 10.60
N GLU A 195 -5.15 7.94 11.72
CA GLU A 195 -5.16 9.14 12.56
C GLU A 195 -4.71 8.82 13.98
N LYS A 196 -4.00 9.77 14.59
CA LYS A 196 -3.68 9.73 16.01
C LYS A 196 -4.68 10.59 16.77
N ILE A 197 -5.55 9.95 17.55
CA ILE A 197 -6.57 10.63 18.36
C ILE A 197 -6.18 10.49 19.83
N GLY A 198 -5.54 11.53 20.37
CA GLY A 198 -4.95 11.49 21.70
C GLY A 198 -3.79 10.48 21.76
N ASN A 199 -3.95 9.44 22.59
CA ASN A 199 -2.98 8.35 22.73
C ASN A 199 -3.34 7.10 21.90
N GLU A 200 -4.47 7.12 21.19
CA GLU A 200 -4.90 6.02 20.33
C GLU A 200 -4.52 6.30 18.87
N ILE A 201 -4.20 5.24 18.14
CA ILE A 201 -4.13 5.28 16.67
C ILE A 201 -5.41 4.62 16.15
N ARG A 202 -6.02 5.21 15.13
CA ARG A 202 -7.23 4.69 14.50
C ARG A 202 -7.08 4.64 12.99
N ALA A 203 -7.63 3.60 12.39
CA ALA A 203 -7.88 3.50 10.95
C ALA A 203 -9.34 3.88 10.69
N ILE A 204 -9.56 4.91 9.87
CA ILE A 204 -10.88 5.46 9.54
C ILE A 204 -11.10 5.27 8.05
N ILE A 205 -12.17 4.58 7.67
CA ILE A 205 -12.49 4.35 6.26
C ILE A 205 -13.29 5.56 5.75
N THR A 206 -12.67 6.38 4.90
CA THR A 206 -13.26 7.64 4.40
C THR A 206 -13.91 7.50 3.02
N LYS A 207 -13.55 6.46 2.27
CA LYS A 207 -14.11 6.08 0.97
C LYS A 207 -14.06 4.56 0.86
N SER A 208 -15.08 3.92 0.29
CA SER A 208 -15.09 2.48 0.05
C SER A 208 -16.03 2.09 -1.09
N ALA A 209 -15.64 1.08 -1.87
CA ALA A 209 -16.51 0.41 -2.84
C ALA A 209 -17.47 -0.61 -2.19
N ASN A 210 -17.35 -0.82 -0.89
CA ASN A 210 -18.28 -1.53 -0.05
C ASN A 210 -18.90 -0.55 0.95
N ASP A 211 -20.18 -0.20 0.76
CA ASP A 211 -20.87 0.80 1.56
C ASP A 211 -20.93 0.45 3.06
N GLU A 212 -20.85 -0.84 3.41
CA GLU A 212 -20.83 -1.30 4.80
C GLU A 212 -19.56 -0.87 5.56
N LEU A 213 -18.48 -0.54 4.83
CA LEU A 213 -17.22 -0.09 5.42
C LEU A 213 -17.16 1.43 5.59
N ASN A 214 -18.04 2.21 4.95
CA ASN A 214 -17.95 3.67 4.99
C ASN A 214 -18.12 4.20 6.42
N ASN A 215 -17.16 5.01 6.87
CA ASN A 215 -17.07 5.56 8.23
C ASN A 215 -16.85 4.53 9.35
N LEU A 216 -16.42 3.31 9.01
CA LEU A 216 -15.97 2.36 10.02
C LEU A 216 -14.66 2.86 10.66
N GLU A 217 -14.55 2.76 11.99
CA GLU A 217 -13.35 3.08 12.76
C GLU A 217 -12.79 1.81 13.41
N ILE A 218 -11.50 1.55 13.19
CA ILE A 218 -10.77 0.42 13.78
C ILE A 218 -9.62 0.97 14.64
N ARG A 219 -9.47 0.47 15.87
CA ARG A 219 -8.37 0.87 16.77
C ARG A 219 -7.12 0.03 16.49
N LEU A 220 -5.96 0.70 16.46
CA LEU A 220 -4.61 0.16 16.20
C LEU A 220 -3.79 -0.08 17.47
#